data_AF-A0AAD6MA24-F1
#
_entry.id   AF-A0AAD6MA24-F1
#
_cell.length_a   1.000
_cell.length_b   1.000
_cell.length_c   1.000
_cell.angle_alpha   90.00
_cell.angle_beta   90.00
_cell.angle_gamma   90.00
#
_symmetry.space_group_name_H-M   'P 1'
#
loop_
_entity.id
_entity.type
_entity.pdbx_description
1 polymer ?
#
loop_
_entity_poly.entity_id
_entity_poly.type
_entity_poly.pdbx_seq_one_letter_code
_entity_poly.pdbx_strand_id
1 'polypeptide(L)'
;MATEDVSLDLSTLLSSEERDFLIRNNGDQVKVSNLVGKIVGFYFSGSWCGPCRNFTPLLVEVYEQLSSKGDFEVVRVSDLVGKNILLYFSAQWCPPCRAFLPKLIEAYHTIKGKGNAFEVIFISSDSDQSTFDEFYSEMPWLALPFGDERKQILSRKFKIKGIPAAVAIGPSGRTITKEARMHLTAYGADAFPFTEEHLKQLEEEIEEKAKGWPEKVKHELHTEHELIRAKRKACICKGCRETGYSWSFYCKECDFDLHPKCALKEDEKNSNELTLFEVKNLCLPIHI
;
A
#
# COMPACT_ATOMS: atom_id res chain seq x y z
N MET A 1 19.92 11.19 38.62
CA MET A 1 18.94 11.85 37.74
C MET A 1 18.00 10.75 37.29
N ALA A 2 16.73 10.86 37.70
CA ALA A 2 15.71 9.85 37.48
C ALA A 2 15.29 9.82 36.01
N THR A 3 15.10 8.62 35.46
CA THR A 3 14.44 8.39 34.18
C THR A 3 12.94 8.57 34.40
N GLU A 4 12.34 9.54 33.72
CA GLU A 4 10.88 9.67 33.66
C GLU A 4 10.32 8.45 32.93
N ASP A 5 9.50 7.68 33.66
CA ASP A 5 8.75 6.54 33.17
C ASP A 5 7.55 7.08 32.37
N VAL A 6 7.65 7.06 31.03
CA VAL A 6 6.58 7.56 30.17
C VAL A 6 5.42 6.56 30.22
N SER A 7 4.41 6.87 31.01
CA SER A 7 3.17 6.10 31.06
C SER A 7 2.47 6.18 29.71
N LEU A 8 2.40 5.07 28.96
CA LEU A 8 1.54 4.98 27.77
C LEU A 8 0.07 5.11 28.22
N ASP A 9 -0.65 6.06 27.62
CA ASP A 9 -2.09 6.21 27.85
C ASP A 9 -2.91 5.55 26.73
N LEU A 10 -4.20 5.31 26.98
CA LEU A 10 -5.08 4.63 26.02
C LEU A 10 -5.28 5.40 24.72
N SER A 11 -5.25 6.73 24.78
CA SER A 11 -5.40 7.59 23.61
C SER A 11 -4.22 7.45 22.66
N THR A 12 -3.00 7.40 23.20
CA THR A 12 -1.76 7.17 22.45
C THR A 12 -1.62 5.72 21.98
N LEU A 13 -2.22 4.75 22.68
CA LEU A 13 -2.18 3.34 22.29
C LEU A 13 -3.20 2.95 21.20
N LEU A 14 -4.39 3.57 21.20
CA LEU A 14 -5.54 3.13 20.40
C LEU A 14 -6.02 4.17 19.38
N SER A 15 -5.57 5.42 19.47
CA SER A 15 -5.88 6.50 18.52
C SER A 15 -4.67 6.85 17.67
N SER A 16 -4.92 7.52 16.54
CA SER A 16 -3.92 8.26 15.77
C SER A 16 -4.45 9.66 15.49
N GLU A 17 -3.64 10.53 14.88
CA GLU A 17 -4.06 11.88 14.49
C GLU A 17 -5.32 11.89 13.60
N GLU A 18 -5.55 10.82 12.83
CA GLU A 18 -6.66 10.70 11.87
C GLU A 18 -7.81 9.81 12.34
N ARG A 19 -7.62 9.03 13.41
CA ARG A 19 -8.62 8.06 13.89
C ARG A 19 -8.62 8.00 15.40
N ASP A 20 -9.72 8.47 15.98
CA ASP A 20 -9.97 8.47 17.42
C ASP A 20 -11.03 7.44 17.84
N PHE A 21 -11.22 6.34 17.10
CA PHE A 21 -12.24 5.32 17.41
C PHE A 21 -11.81 3.89 17.00
N LEU A 22 -12.24 2.82 17.72
CA LEU A 22 -12.24 1.45 17.18
C LEU A 22 -13.67 1.02 16.79
N ILE A 23 -13.79 -0.18 16.22
CA ILE A 23 -14.98 -0.65 15.52
C ILE A 23 -15.50 -1.92 16.20
N ARG A 24 -16.81 -1.96 16.48
CA ARG A 24 -17.54 -3.12 17.00
C ARG A 24 -17.81 -4.14 15.90
N ASN A 25 -18.14 -5.37 16.28
CA ASN A 25 -18.50 -6.44 15.33
C ASN A 25 -19.81 -6.21 14.57
N ASN A 26 -20.63 -5.27 15.02
CA ASN A 26 -21.85 -4.82 14.33
C ASN A 26 -21.60 -3.59 13.43
N GLY A 27 -20.36 -3.10 13.35
CA GLY A 27 -19.97 -1.96 12.50
C GLY A 27 -20.00 -0.61 13.20
N ASP A 28 -20.49 -0.52 14.44
CA ASP A 28 -20.54 0.73 15.19
C ASP A 28 -19.14 1.19 15.59
N GLN A 29 -18.94 2.50 15.63
CA GLN A 29 -17.69 3.12 16.06
C GLN A 29 -17.75 3.47 17.55
N VAL A 30 -16.64 3.24 18.26
CA VAL A 30 -16.46 3.62 19.67
C VAL A 30 -15.25 4.52 19.75
N LYS A 31 -15.47 5.78 20.14
CA LYS A 31 -14.35 6.73 20.29
C LYS A 31 -13.40 6.28 21.40
N VAL A 32 -12.10 6.42 21.17
CA VAL A 32 -11.02 6.13 22.11
C VAL A 32 -11.09 7.05 23.33
N SER A 33 -11.57 8.29 23.17
CA SER A 33 -11.88 9.16 24.30
C SER A 33 -12.94 8.56 25.23
N ASN A 34 -13.88 7.79 24.68
CA ASN A 34 -14.82 6.99 25.43
C ASN A 34 -14.18 5.72 26.00
N LEU A 35 -12.85 5.61 26.07
CA LEU A 35 -12.05 4.59 26.76
C LEU A 35 -11.15 5.15 27.86
N VAL A 36 -11.15 6.45 28.06
CA VAL A 36 -10.35 7.03 29.14
C VAL A 36 -11.08 6.78 30.46
N GLY A 37 -10.35 6.26 31.47
CA GLY A 37 -10.93 5.84 32.76
C GLY A 37 -11.44 4.40 32.78
N LYS A 38 -11.34 3.72 31.64
CA LYS A 38 -11.89 2.40 31.37
C LYS A 38 -10.82 1.30 31.55
N ILE A 39 -11.13 0.17 32.18
CA ILE A 39 -10.23 -0.99 32.24
C ILE A 39 -10.24 -1.68 30.87
N VAL A 40 -9.24 -1.45 30.03
CA VAL A 40 -9.18 -2.01 28.67
C VAL A 40 -8.31 -3.28 28.61
N GLY A 41 -8.76 -4.32 27.90
CA GLY A 41 -8.06 -5.60 27.79
C GLY A 41 -8.01 -6.14 26.37
N PHE A 42 -6.85 -6.63 25.95
CA PHE A 42 -6.66 -7.16 24.61
C PHE A 42 -6.87 -8.67 24.59
N TYR A 43 -7.83 -9.13 23.80
CA TYR A 43 -8.11 -10.56 23.63
C TYR A 43 -7.81 -11.02 22.20
N PHE A 44 -6.74 -11.79 22.06
CA PHE A 44 -6.33 -12.38 20.79
C PHE A 44 -6.90 -13.80 20.68
N SER A 45 -7.78 -14.03 19.72
CA SER A 45 -8.43 -15.34 19.51
C SER A 45 -8.43 -15.74 18.04
N GLY A 46 -8.72 -17.01 17.78
CA GLY A 46 -8.86 -17.56 16.43
C GLY A 46 -9.91 -18.65 16.39
N SER A 47 -10.68 -18.71 15.31
CA SER A 47 -11.75 -19.71 15.11
C SER A 47 -11.24 -21.15 15.14
N TRP A 48 -9.97 -21.37 14.79
CA TRP A 48 -9.30 -22.67 14.80
C TRP A 48 -8.86 -23.11 16.21
N CYS A 49 -8.77 -22.19 17.18
CA CYS A 49 -8.31 -22.48 18.54
C CYS A 49 -9.45 -23.06 19.39
N GLY A 50 -9.39 -24.37 19.66
CA GLY A 50 -10.39 -25.07 20.50
C GLY A 50 -10.61 -24.44 21.88
N PRO A 51 -9.56 -24.19 22.67
CA PRO A 51 -9.69 -23.49 23.97
C PRO A 51 -10.30 -22.10 23.83
N CYS A 52 -9.94 -21.35 22.78
CA CYS A 52 -10.49 -20.02 22.52
C CYS A 52 -11.98 -20.09 22.14
N ARG A 53 -12.40 -21.09 21.36
CA ARG A 53 -13.82 -21.31 21.04
C ARG A 53 -14.68 -21.58 22.28
N ASN A 54 -14.10 -22.22 23.30
CA ASN A 54 -14.80 -22.47 24.57
C ASN A 54 -14.82 -21.24 25.46
N PHE A 55 -13.76 -20.43 25.44
CA PHE A 55 -13.64 -19.24 26.28
C PHE A 55 -14.30 -17.99 25.70
N THR A 56 -14.36 -17.85 24.37
CA THR A 56 -14.92 -16.65 23.71
C THR A 56 -16.39 -16.40 24.08
N PRO A 57 -17.29 -17.41 24.13
CA PRO A 57 -18.67 -17.19 24.57
C PRO A 57 -18.77 -16.68 26.00
N LEU A 58 -17.96 -17.20 26.93
CA LEU A 58 -17.88 -16.74 28.32
C LEU A 58 -17.37 -15.29 28.40
N LEU A 59 -16.37 -14.95 27.60
CA LEU A 59 -15.84 -13.59 27.53
C LEU A 59 -16.85 -12.60 26.94
N VAL A 60 -17.65 -13.02 25.95
CA VAL A 60 -18.73 -12.21 25.38
C VAL A 60 -19.82 -11.95 26.43
N GLU A 61 -20.23 -12.98 27.17
CA GLU A 61 -21.23 -12.84 28.24
C GLU A 61 -20.76 -11.89 29.36
N VAL A 62 -19.50 -12.02 29.79
CA VAL A 62 -18.88 -11.11 30.77
C VAL A 62 -18.75 -9.70 30.19
N TYR A 63 -18.40 -9.55 28.91
CA TYR A 63 -18.32 -8.26 28.24
C TYR A 63 -19.68 -7.56 28.14
N GLU A 64 -20.76 -8.26 27.82
CA GLU A 64 -22.12 -7.69 27.77
C GLU A 64 -22.58 -7.20 29.15
N GLN A 65 -22.26 -7.95 30.21
CA GLN A 65 -22.53 -7.55 31.59
C GLN A 65 -21.75 -6.31 32.04
N LEU A 66 -20.51 -6.13 31.56
CA LEU A 66 -19.61 -5.07 32.00
C LEU A 66 -19.60 -3.83 31.08
N SER A 67 -19.88 -4.00 29.78
CA SER A 67 -19.93 -2.90 28.81
C SER A 67 -21.06 -1.91 29.10
N SER A 68 -22.16 -2.38 29.72
CA SER A 68 -23.23 -1.54 30.25
C SER A 68 -22.79 -0.60 31.39
N LYS A 69 -21.64 -0.90 32.02
CA LYS A 69 -21.01 -0.09 33.08
C LYS A 69 -19.87 0.79 32.56
N GLY A 70 -19.47 0.53 31.31
CA GLY A 70 -18.88 1.51 30.42
C GLY A 70 -17.38 1.66 30.49
N ASP A 71 -16.55 0.59 30.49
CA ASP A 71 -15.09 0.66 30.72
C ASP A 71 -14.14 -0.22 29.79
N PHE A 72 -14.26 -0.46 28.43
CA PHE A 72 -13.32 -1.39 27.65
C PHE A 72 -13.26 -1.38 26.03
N GLU A 73 -12.12 -1.66 25.29
CA GLU A 73 -12.00 -1.84 23.76
C GLU A 73 -10.83 -2.74 23.13
N VAL A 74 -10.89 -3.21 21.84
CA VAL A 74 -9.95 -4.22 21.18
C VAL A 74 -9.76 -4.12 19.63
N VAL A 75 -8.52 -4.18 19.06
CA VAL A 75 -8.19 -4.40 17.60
C VAL A 75 -8.02 -5.88 17.25
N ARG A 76 -8.59 -6.36 16.14
CA ARG A 76 -8.66 -7.80 15.83
C ARG A 76 -7.90 -8.18 14.57
N VAL A 77 -6.97 -9.13 14.70
CA VAL A 77 -6.27 -9.77 13.56
C VAL A 77 -7.25 -10.42 12.56
N SER A 78 -8.48 -10.70 13.00
CA SER A 78 -9.57 -11.12 12.10
C SER A 78 -9.83 -10.14 10.95
N ASP A 79 -9.52 -8.85 11.13
CA ASP A 79 -9.83 -7.82 10.15
C ASP A 79 -8.88 -7.85 8.94
N LEU A 80 -7.82 -8.66 9.02
CA LEU A 80 -6.90 -8.95 7.91
C LEU A 80 -7.25 -10.28 7.20
N VAL A 81 -8.09 -11.12 7.82
CA VAL A 81 -8.47 -12.42 7.24
C VAL A 81 -9.32 -12.19 6.00
N GLY A 82 -8.97 -12.87 4.91
CA GLY A 82 -9.68 -12.73 3.64
C GLY A 82 -9.28 -11.51 2.81
N LYS A 83 -8.34 -10.68 3.27
CA LYS A 83 -7.77 -9.58 2.48
C LYS A 83 -6.50 -10.01 1.75
N ASN A 84 -6.19 -9.29 0.68
CA ASN A 84 -4.85 -9.26 0.12
C ASN A 84 -3.97 -8.37 1.01
N ILE A 85 -2.84 -8.90 1.46
CA ILE A 85 -1.90 -8.19 2.32
C ILE A 85 -0.60 -7.96 1.56
N LEU A 86 -0.14 -6.71 1.51
CA LEU A 86 1.19 -6.37 1.01
C LEU A 86 2.15 -6.19 2.18
N LEU A 87 3.14 -7.07 2.30
CA LEU A 87 4.24 -6.88 3.24
C LEU A 87 5.28 -5.97 2.60
N TYR A 88 5.42 -4.75 3.13
CA TYR A 88 6.28 -3.71 2.56
C TYR A 88 7.56 -3.53 3.39
N PHE A 89 8.68 -4.01 2.86
CA PHE A 89 9.99 -3.90 3.49
C PHE A 89 10.68 -2.62 3.01
N SER A 90 10.93 -1.69 3.93
CA SER A 90 11.41 -0.35 3.60
C SER A 90 12.17 0.29 4.76
N ALA A 91 12.75 1.47 4.53
CA ALA A 91 13.41 2.26 5.57
C ALA A 91 13.57 3.73 5.13
N GLN A 92 13.62 4.64 6.10
CA GLN A 92 13.78 6.07 5.86
C GLN A 92 15.14 6.39 5.25
N TRP A 93 16.22 5.76 5.72
CA TRP A 93 17.58 6.01 5.24
C TRP A 93 17.80 5.61 3.78
N CYS A 94 16.91 4.80 3.19
CA CYS A 94 17.03 4.21 1.87
C CYS A 94 16.45 5.13 0.77
N PRO A 95 17.27 5.72 -0.13
CA PRO A 95 16.75 6.60 -1.19
C PRO A 95 15.72 5.96 -2.14
N PRO A 96 15.92 4.73 -2.67
CA PRO A 96 14.91 4.12 -3.53
C PRO A 96 13.62 3.78 -2.77
N CYS A 97 13.67 3.67 -1.44
CA CYS A 97 12.51 3.45 -0.59
C CYS A 97 11.64 4.70 -0.54
N ARG A 98 12.24 5.86 -0.23
CA ARG A 98 11.57 7.17 -0.26
C ARG A 98 10.99 7.49 -1.63
N ALA A 99 11.71 7.16 -2.71
CA ALA A 99 11.22 7.35 -4.08
C ALA A 99 10.02 6.45 -4.44
N PHE A 100 9.87 5.30 -3.79
CA PHE A 100 8.78 4.36 -4.06
C PHE A 100 7.54 4.62 -3.19
N LEU A 101 7.71 5.20 -2.00
CA LEU A 101 6.62 5.47 -1.07
C LEU A 101 5.42 6.22 -1.69
N PRO A 102 5.58 7.37 -2.38
CA PRO A 102 4.43 8.11 -2.94
C PRO A 102 3.64 7.28 -3.95
N LYS A 103 4.32 6.46 -4.76
CA LYS A 103 3.68 5.54 -5.71
C LYS A 103 2.86 4.47 -5.01
N LEU A 104 3.38 3.95 -3.89
CA LEU A 104 2.66 2.95 -3.10
C LEU A 104 1.45 3.57 -2.40
N ILE A 105 1.55 4.80 -1.91
CA ILE A 105 0.42 5.56 -1.33
C ILE A 105 -0.69 5.76 -2.37
N GLU A 106 -0.34 6.23 -3.57
CA GLU A 106 -1.30 6.39 -4.68
C GLU A 106 -2.00 5.07 -5.03
N ALA A 107 -1.22 3.99 -5.19
CA ALA A 107 -1.76 2.66 -5.47
C ALA A 107 -2.67 2.17 -4.33
N TYR A 108 -2.27 2.39 -3.07
CA TYR A 108 -3.04 2.00 -1.90
C TYR A 108 -4.42 2.69 -1.88
N HIS A 109 -4.46 4.01 -2.04
CA HIS A 109 -5.73 4.74 -2.08
C HIS A 109 -6.61 4.31 -3.24
N THR A 110 -6.03 4.11 -4.43
CA THR A 110 -6.78 3.64 -5.60
C THR A 110 -7.39 2.26 -5.38
N ILE A 111 -6.64 1.32 -4.80
CA ILE A 111 -7.13 -0.03 -4.52
C ILE A 111 -8.19 0.01 -3.41
N LYS A 112 -7.95 0.75 -2.32
CA LYS A 112 -8.89 0.89 -1.20
C LYS A 112 -10.18 1.60 -1.59
N GLY A 113 -10.12 2.53 -2.55
CA GLY A 113 -11.29 3.19 -3.12
C GLY A 113 -12.24 2.24 -3.86
N LYS A 114 -11.73 1.09 -4.34
CA LYS A 114 -12.53 0.03 -4.98
C LYS A 114 -13.11 -0.97 -3.96
N GLY A 115 -12.69 -0.92 -2.69
CA GLY A 115 -13.19 -1.76 -1.61
C GLY A 115 -12.16 -2.06 -0.52
N ASN A 116 -12.58 -2.72 0.56
CA ASN A 116 -11.73 -2.99 1.72
C ASN A 116 -10.93 -4.31 1.64
N ALA A 117 -10.70 -4.85 0.44
CA ALA A 117 -10.08 -6.17 0.25
C ALA A 117 -8.54 -6.15 0.25
N PHE A 118 -7.93 -5.02 0.60
CA PHE A 118 -6.49 -4.80 0.55
C PHE A 118 -5.99 -4.12 1.82
N GLU A 119 -4.78 -4.48 2.26
CA GLU A 119 -4.07 -3.80 3.34
C GLU A 119 -2.55 -3.90 3.14
N VAL A 120 -1.80 -2.94 3.67
CA VAL A 120 -0.33 -2.95 3.66
C VAL A 120 0.18 -3.06 5.10
N ILE A 121 1.26 -3.82 5.29
CA ILE A 121 1.98 -3.92 6.55
C ILE A 121 3.43 -3.50 6.31
N PHE A 122 3.80 -2.34 6.84
CA PHE A 122 5.17 -1.84 6.84
C PHE A 122 6.06 -2.68 7.76
N ILE A 123 7.21 -3.11 7.23
CA ILE A 123 8.25 -3.86 7.93
C ILE A 123 9.54 -3.05 7.82
N SER A 124 9.83 -2.32 8.87
CA SER A 124 10.94 -1.37 8.87
C SER A 124 12.32 -2.04 8.94
N SER A 125 13.26 -1.42 8.24
CA SER A 125 14.70 -1.66 8.38
C SER A 125 15.46 -0.44 8.92
N ASP A 126 14.75 0.49 9.55
CA ASP A 126 15.34 1.60 10.29
C ASP A 126 16.13 1.11 11.51
N SER A 127 17.01 1.96 12.01
CA SER A 127 17.96 1.63 13.09
C SER A 127 17.43 1.92 14.48
N ASP A 128 16.42 2.78 14.59
CA ASP A 128 15.90 3.29 15.85
C ASP A 128 14.41 3.67 15.73
N GLN A 129 13.76 3.79 16.88
CA GLN A 129 12.33 4.07 16.98
C GLN A 129 11.96 5.44 16.36
N SER A 130 12.81 6.45 16.55
CA SER A 130 12.52 7.82 16.07
C SER A 130 12.46 7.90 14.55
N THR A 131 13.43 7.29 13.86
CA THR A 131 13.46 7.23 12.39
C THR A 131 12.34 6.37 11.83
N PHE A 132 11.95 5.31 12.55
CA PHE A 132 10.76 4.52 12.24
C PHE A 132 9.49 5.36 12.32
N ASP A 133 9.25 6.05 13.44
CA ASP A 133 8.03 6.83 13.68
C ASP A 133 7.89 7.98 12.67
N GLU A 134 8.98 8.70 12.40
CA GLU A 134 9.01 9.79 11.41
C GLU A 134 8.56 9.29 10.03
N PHE A 135 9.15 8.20 9.53
CA PHE A 135 8.82 7.68 8.21
C PHE A 135 7.46 7.00 8.15
N TYR A 136 7.07 6.32 9.22
CA TYR A 136 5.76 5.67 9.31
C TYR A 136 4.61 6.68 9.37
N SER A 137 4.84 7.90 9.89
CA SER A 137 3.84 8.97 9.91
C SER A 137 3.33 9.37 8.51
N GLU A 138 4.12 9.11 7.47
CA GLU A 138 3.73 9.35 6.08
C GLU A 138 2.83 8.23 5.49
N MET A 139 2.59 7.14 6.22
CA MET A 139 1.97 5.91 5.71
C MET A 139 0.53 5.71 6.20
N PRO A 140 -0.47 5.54 5.30
CA PRO A 140 -1.88 5.39 5.67
C PRO A 140 -2.30 3.94 6.00
N TRP A 141 -1.35 3.09 6.41
CA TRP A 141 -1.54 1.65 6.59
C TRP A 141 -0.87 1.15 7.88
N LEU A 142 -0.88 -0.16 8.11
CA LEU A 142 -0.38 -0.77 9.34
C LEU A 142 1.15 -0.95 9.32
N ALA A 143 1.76 -1.12 10.50
CA ALA A 143 3.15 -1.53 10.64
C ALA A 143 3.32 -2.73 11.58
N LEU A 144 4.36 -3.52 11.33
CA LEU A 144 4.95 -4.37 12.35
C LEU A 144 5.71 -3.46 13.33
N PRO A 145 5.52 -3.59 14.65
CA PRO A 145 6.21 -2.75 15.62
C PRO A 145 7.73 -2.78 15.43
N PHE A 146 8.38 -1.64 15.66
CA PHE A 146 9.82 -1.55 15.62
C PHE A 146 10.45 -2.51 16.64
N GLY A 147 11.58 -3.12 16.27
CA GLY A 147 12.27 -4.12 17.10
C GLY A 147 11.64 -5.52 17.13
N ASP A 148 10.47 -5.75 16.51
CA ASP A 148 9.83 -7.06 16.51
C ASP A 148 10.69 -8.13 15.83
N GLU A 149 10.98 -9.22 16.54
CA GLU A 149 11.86 -10.30 16.09
C GLU A 149 11.37 -10.99 14.81
N ARG A 150 10.05 -10.95 14.54
CA ARG A 150 9.44 -11.56 13.35
C ARG A 150 9.91 -10.89 12.08
N LYS A 151 10.38 -9.63 12.11
CA LYS A 151 11.03 -8.97 10.97
C LYS A 151 12.12 -9.86 10.38
N GLN A 152 13.02 -10.41 11.21
CA GLN A 152 14.13 -11.24 10.74
C GLN A 152 13.62 -12.54 10.11
N ILE A 153 12.60 -13.15 10.69
CA ILE A 153 11.96 -14.37 10.18
C ILE A 153 11.33 -14.11 8.82
N LEU A 154 10.57 -13.00 8.68
CA LEU A 154 9.92 -12.60 7.44
C LEU A 154 10.95 -12.32 6.35
N SER A 155 11.99 -11.54 6.64
CA SER A 155 13.07 -11.26 5.68
C SER A 155 13.76 -12.53 5.19
N ARG A 156 14.08 -13.47 6.10
CA ARG A 156 14.69 -14.75 5.73
C ARG A 156 13.72 -15.63 4.91
N LYS A 157 12.47 -15.77 5.35
CA LYS A 157 11.44 -16.59 4.70
C LYS A 157 11.17 -16.13 3.27
N PHE A 158 11.06 -14.82 3.07
CA PHE A 158 10.83 -14.24 1.74
C PHE A 158 12.10 -14.01 0.94
N LYS A 159 13.28 -14.26 1.54
CA LYS A 159 14.61 -14.06 0.92
C LYS A 159 14.81 -12.61 0.47
N ILE A 160 14.40 -11.66 1.31
CA ILE A 160 14.55 -10.22 1.05
C ILE A 160 16.05 -9.89 1.09
N LYS A 161 16.61 -9.53 -0.07
CA LYS A 161 18.04 -9.18 -0.22
C LYS A 161 18.31 -7.68 -0.27
N GLY A 162 17.27 -6.88 -0.47
CA GLY A 162 17.36 -5.43 -0.58
C GLY A 162 15.99 -4.80 -0.47
N ILE A 163 15.98 -3.48 -0.23
CA ILE A 163 14.79 -2.66 -0.06
C ILE A 163 14.78 -1.51 -1.09
N PRO A 164 13.59 -0.99 -1.49
CA PRO A 164 12.28 -1.45 -1.06
C PRO A 164 11.89 -2.76 -1.75
N ALA A 165 11.24 -3.64 -0.99
CA ALA A 165 10.67 -4.90 -1.47
C ALA A 165 9.22 -5.02 -0.99
N ALA A 166 8.37 -5.67 -1.79
CA ALA A 166 6.98 -5.88 -1.44
C ALA A 166 6.53 -7.29 -1.82
N VAL A 167 5.91 -7.99 -0.85
CA VAL A 167 5.40 -9.36 -1.02
C VAL A 167 3.88 -9.33 -0.90
N ALA A 168 3.18 -9.82 -1.92
CA ALA A 168 1.73 -9.94 -1.91
C ALA A 168 1.31 -11.30 -1.36
N ILE A 169 0.45 -11.28 -0.34
CA ILE A 169 -0.20 -12.43 0.27
C ILE A 169 -1.69 -12.34 -0.04
N GLY A 170 -2.27 -13.42 -0.56
CA GLY A 170 -3.69 -13.44 -0.93
C GLY A 170 -4.62 -13.70 0.25
N PRO A 171 -5.95 -13.62 0.02
CA PRO A 171 -6.99 -13.87 1.02
C PRO A 171 -6.86 -15.19 1.78
N SER A 172 -6.28 -16.21 1.13
CA SER A 172 -6.06 -17.53 1.75
C SER A 172 -4.83 -17.59 2.66
N GLY A 173 -4.12 -16.47 2.88
CA GLY A 173 -2.84 -16.42 3.60
C GLY A 173 -1.65 -17.01 2.83
N ARG A 174 -1.82 -17.32 1.54
CA ARG A 174 -0.75 -17.86 0.68
C ARG A 174 -0.06 -16.72 -0.08
N THR A 175 1.25 -16.85 -0.26
CA THR A 175 2.00 -15.90 -1.10
C THR A 175 1.53 -15.99 -2.54
N ILE A 176 1.17 -14.84 -3.09
CA ILE A 176 0.85 -14.68 -4.52
C ILE A 176 2.14 -14.39 -5.28
N THR A 177 2.87 -13.35 -4.89
CA THR A 177 4.14 -12.97 -5.53
C THR A 177 5.08 -12.28 -4.54
N LYS A 178 6.38 -12.43 -4.77
CA LYS A 178 7.45 -11.71 -4.04
C LYS A 178 7.93 -10.46 -4.78
N GLU A 179 7.42 -10.23 -5.99
CA GLU A 179 7.83 -9.17 -6.90
C GLU A 179 6.77 -8.05 -6.98
N ALA A 180 5.90 -7.92 -5.97
CA ALA A 180 4.81 -6.95 -5.99
C ALA A 180 5.31 -5.50 -6.17
N ARG A 181 6.52 -5.17 -5.68
CA ARG A 181 7.16 -3.87 -5.91
C ARG A 181 7.44 -3.62 -7.39
N MET A 182 7.84 -4.64 -8.15
CA MET A 182 8.03 -4.53 -9.60
C MET A 182 6.69 -4.34 -10.31
N HIS A 183 5.68 -5.14 -9.96
CA HIS A 183 4.35 -5.02 -10.55
C HIS A 183 3.70 -3.66 -10.27
N LEU A 184 3.80 -3.14 -9.05
CA LEU A 184 3.34 -1.80 -8.71
C LEU A 184 4.09 -0.70 -9.48
N THR A 185 5.38 -0.88 -9.73
CA THR A 185 6.14 0.09 -10.53
C THR A 185 5.75 0.04 -12.01
N ALA A 186 5.40 -1.14 -12.53
CA ALA A 186 5.03 -1.34 -13.92
C ALA A 186 3.59 -0.92 -14.22
N TYR A 187 2.65 -1.27 -13.34
CA TYR A 187 1.21 -1.22 -13.59
C TYR A 187 0.44 -0.38 -12.54
N GLY A 188 1.12 0.21 -11.56
CA GLY A 188 0.46 0.99 -10.51
C GLY A 188 -0.59 0.17 -9.74
N ALA A 189 -1.73 0.79 -9.45
CA ALA A 189 -2.86 0.14 -8.78
C ALA A 189 -3.46 -1.03 -9.57
N ASP A 190 -3.34 -1.02 -10.90
CA ASP A 190 -3.90 -2.06 -11.75
C ASP A 190 -3.16 -3.40 -11.57
N ALA A 191 -1.97 -3.40 -10.97
CA ALA A 191 -1.28 -4.62 -10.58
C ALA A 191 -2.10 -5.50 -9.61
N PHE A 192 -3.01 -4.92 -8.82
CA PHE A 192 -3.89 -5.66 -7.91
C PHE A 192 -4.91 -6.52 -8.69
N PRO A 193 -5.13 -7.80 -8.32
CA PRO A 193 -4.76 -8.48 -7.07
C PRO A 193 -3.41 -9.23 -7.10
N PHE A 194 -2.52 -8.89 -8.03
CA PHE A 194 -1.17 -9.46 -8.19
C PHE A 194 -1.13 -10.93 -8.60
N THR A 195 -2.27 -11.53 -8.93
CA THR A 195 -2.34 -12.93 -9.40
C THR A 195 -1.62 -13.06 -10.73
N GLU A 196 -0.95 -14.19 -10.95
CA GLU A 196 -0.21 -14.47 -12.18
C GLU A 196 -1.08 -14.30 -13.44
N GLU A 197 -2.32 -14.79 -13.41
CA GLU A 197 -3.27 -14.65 -14.51
C GLU A 197 -3.57 -13.18 -14.85
N HIS A 198 -3.92 -12.38 -13.84
CA HIS A 198 -4.17 -10.93 -14.00
C HIS A 198 -2.95 -10.19 -14.53
N LEU A 199 -1.77 -10.47 -13.98
CA LEU A 199 -0.52 -9.82 -14.42
C LEU A 199 -0.16 -10.18 -15.86
N LYS A 200 -0.46 -11.42 -16.29
CA LYS A 200 -0.28 -11.85 -17.67
C LYS A 200 -1.24 -11.13 -18.61
N GLN A 201 -2.49 -10.92 -18.22
CA GLN A 201 -3.45 -10.13 -19.00
C GLN A 201 -2.97 -8.69 -19.20
N LEU A 202 -2.49 -8.03 -18.15
CA LEU A 202 -1.91 -6.68 -18.27
C LEU A 202 -0.70 -6.64 -19.21
N GLU A 203 0.17 -7.64 -19.15
CA GLU A 203 1.32 -7.74 -20.06
C GLU A 203 0.87 -7.91 -21.52
N GLU A 204 -0.09 -8.81 -21.78
CA GLU A 204 -0.68 -9.01 -23.11
C GLU A 204 -1.34 -7.73 -23.65
N GLU A 205 -2.10 -7.00 -22.81
CA GLU A 205 -2.70 -5.71 -23.20
C GLU A 205 -1.65 -4.67 -23.60
N ILE A 206 -0.54 -4.60 -22.85
CA ILE A 206 0.57 -3.70 -23.16
C ILE A 206 1.29 -4.15 -24.44
N GLU A 207 1.45 -5.45 -24.67
CA GLU A 207 2.01 -5.97 -25.91
C GLU A 207 1.13 -5.63 -27.13
N GLU A 208 -0.18 -5.76 -27.01
CA GLU A 208 -1.11 -5.37 -28.07
C GLU A 208 -1.04 -3.85 -28.33
N LYS A 209 -1.05 -3.01 -27.29
CA LYS A 209 -0.84 -1.55 -27.43
C LYS A 209 0.50 -1.26 -28.10
N ALA A 210 1.55 -1.98 -27.72
CA ALA A 210 2.88 -1.80 -28.28
C ALA A 210 2.92 -2.08 -29.77
N LYS A 211 2.07 -2.93 -30.36
CA LYS A 211 2.00 -3.12 -31.82
C LYS A 211 1.63 -1.85 -32.58
N GLY A 212 0.83 -0.97 -31.95
CA GLY A 212 0.42 0.32 -32.51
C GLY A 212 1.44 1.44 -32.35
N TRP A 213 2.45 1.27 -31.48
CA TRP A 213 3.49 2.29 -31.28
C TRP A 213 4.44 2.38 -32.48
N PRO A 214 5.07 3.54 -32.74
CA PRO A 214 6.12 3.66 -33.74
C PRO A 214 7.35 2.82 -33.36
N GLU A 215 8.08 2.32 -34.37
CA GLU A 215 9.35 1.62 -34.15
C GLU A 215 10.46 2.57 -33.71
N LYS A 216 10.43 3.82 -34.19
CA LYS A 216 11.38 4.89 -33.88
C LYS A 216 10.67 6.20 -33.58
N VAL A 217 11.19 6.95 -32.61
CA VAL A 217 10.68 8.30 -32.28
C VAL A 217 11.82 9.30 -32.16
N LYS A 218 11.57 10.53 -32.61
CA LYS A 218 12.37 11.70 -32.27
C LYS A 218 11.78 12.35 -31.02
N HIS A 219 12.62 12.75 -30.09
CA HIS A 219 12.16 13.34 -28.83
C HIS A 219 12.94 14.61 -28.51
N GLU A 220 12.27 15.64 -27.98
CA GLU A 220 12.89 16.94 -27.67
C GLU A 220 14.00 16.86 -26.61
N LEU A 221 13.90 15.89 -25.69
CA LEU A 221 14.94 15.59 -24.70
C LEU A 221 16.15 14.83 -25.27
N HIS A 222 16.08 14.37 -26.53
CA HIS A 222 17.15 13.64 -27.20
C HIS A 222 17.07 13.82 -28.73
N THR A 223 17.70 14.90 -29.23
CA THR A 223 17.61 15.34 -30.63
C THR A 223 18.58 14.65 -31.58
N GLU A 224 19.71 14.16 -31.05
CA GLU A 224 20.82 13.66 -31.86
C GLU A 224 20.51 12.32 -32.55
N HIS A 225 19.75 11.45 -31.88
CA HIS A 225 19.40 10.12 -32.40
C HIS A 225 17.92 9.80 -32.21
N GLU A 226 17.38 9.00 -33.12
CA GLU A 226 16.06 8.42 -32.93
C GLU A 226 16.10 7.34 -31.86
N LEU A 227 15.10 7.36 -30.97
CA LEU A 227 14.92 6.34 -29.95
C LEU A 227 14.18 5.15 -30.56
N ILE A 228 14.69 3.95 -30.36
CA ILE A 228 14.13 2.69 -30.89
C ILE A 228 13.27 2.02 -29.82
N ARG A 229 12.08 1.58 -30.19
CA ARG A 229 11.21 0.81 -29.31
C ARG A 229 11.84 -0.55 -28.98
N ALA A 230 12.06 -0.83 -27.70
CA ALA A 230 12.65 -2.08 -27.24
C ALA A 230 12.06 -2.56 -25.91
N LYS A 231 12.09 -3.87 -25.66
CA LYS A 231 11.79 -4.42 -24.33
C LYS A 231 13.02 -4.31 -23.43
N ARG A 232 12.82 -3.82 -22.21
CA ARG A 232 13.82 -3.63 -21.15
C ARG A 232 13.34 -4.32 -19.88
N LYS A 233 14.24 -5.07 -19.25
CA LYS A 233 13.97 -5.66 -17.92
C LYS A 233 13.91 -4.60 -16.83
N ALA A 234 14.69 -3.54 -16.95
CA ALA A 234 14.64 -2.35 -16.11
C ALA A 234 15.31 -1.19 -16.88
N CYS A 235 14.74 0.01 -16.80
CA CYS A 235 15.35 1.23 -17.33
C CYS A 235 14.98 2.43 -16.47
N ILE A 236 15.84 3.45 -16.44
CA ILE A 236 15.53 4.74 -15.81
C ILE A 236 15.13 5.69 -16.93
N CYS A 237 13.87 6.10 -16.95
CA CYS A 237 13.37 7.05 -17.92
C CYS A 237 14.02 8.42 -17.69
N LYS A 238 14.65 8.99 -18.72
CA LYS A 238 15.29 10.31 -18.63
C LYS A 238 14.29 11.47 -18.58
N GLY A 239 13.04 11.25 -18.98
CA GLY A 239 11.94 12.22 -18.90
C GLY A 239 11.39 12.36 -17.48
N CYS A 240 10.86 11.29 -16.90
CA CYS A 240 10.25 11.33 -15.56
C CYS A 240 11.23 10.94 -14.43
N ARG A 241 12.44 10.47 -14.74
CA ARG A 241 13.45 9.98 -13.77
C ARG A 241 13.01 8.76 -12.96
N GLU A 242 12.00 8.04 -13.43
CA GLU A 242 11.49 6.86 -12.75
C GLU A 242 11.98 5.56 -13.41
N THR A 243 12.07 4.51 -12.60
CA THR A 243 12.31 3.15 -13.11
C THR A 243 11.07 2.64 -13.82
N GLY A 244 11.25 2.05 -15.01
CA GLY A 244 10.22 1.31 -15.74
C GLY A 244 10.61 -0.13 -15.97
N TYR A 245 9.59 -0.93 -16.24
CA TYR A 245 9.66 -2.35 -16.57
C TYR A 245 8.77 -2.56 -17.80
N SER A 246 9.17 -3.44 -18.74
CA SER A 246 8.54 -3.69 -20.06
C SER A 246 9.15 -2.87 -21.22
N TRP A 247 8.37 -2.08 -21.94
CA TRP A 247 8.79 -1.36 -23.13
C TRP A 247 9.46 -0.03 -22.80
N SER A 248 10.43 0.39 -23.61
CA SER A 248 11.01 1.73 -23.62
C SER A 248 11.30 2.17 -25.05
N PHE A 249 11.50 3.47 -25.22
CA PHE A 249 12.16 4.06 -26.38
C PHE A 249 13.60 4.37 -26.01
N TYR A 250 14.55 3.71 -26.67
CA TYR A 250 15.94 3.64 -26.27
C TYR A 250 16.92 4.04 -27.37
N CYS A 251 17.94 4.82 -27.02
CA CYS A 251 19.12 5.04 -27.86
C CYS A 251 20.33 4.29 -27.29
N LYS A 252 20.88 3.37 -28.08
CA LYS A 252 22.06 2.58 -27.70
C LYS A 252 23.34 3.40 -27.58
N GLU A 253 23.49 4.39 -28.44
CA GLU A 253 24.70 5.19 -28.54
C GLU A 253 24.86 6.12 -27.32
N CYS A 254 23.74 6.60 -26.78
CA CYS A 254 23.73 7.57 -25.69
C CYS A 254 23.27 7.00 -24.34
N ASP A 255 22.95 5.70 -24.28
CA ASP A 255 22.35 5.03 -23.13
C ASP A 255 21.16 5.84 -22.54
N PHE A 256 20.24 6.19 -23.43
CA PHE A 256 19.09 7.04 -23.14
C PHE A 256 17.81 6.24 -23.28
N ASP A 257 17.01 6.17 -22.22
CA ASP A 257 15.72 5.47 -22.19
C ASP A 257 14.58 6.46 -21.86
N LEU A 258 13.43 6.31 -22.53
CA LEU A 258 12.16 6.91 -22.13
C LEU A 258 11.10 5.83 -21.97
N HIS A 259 10.21 6.00 -20.99
CA HIS A 259 8.97 5.23 -20.95
C HIS A 259 8.09 5.56 -22.18
N PRO A 260 7.24 4.62 -22.63
CA PRO A 260 6.32 4.86 -23.73
C PRO A 260 5.47 6.12 -23.53
N LYS A 261 4.87 6.30 -22.35
CA LYS A 261 4.10 7.49 -21.99
C LYS A 261 4.88 8.81 -22.14
N CYS A 262 6.16 8.80 -21.76
CA CYS A 262 7.03 9.98 -21.86
C CYS A 262 7.44 10.26 -23.31
N ALA A 263 7.68 9.22 -24.10
CA ALA A 263 8.11 9.35 -25.48
C ALA A 263 6.97 9.73 -26.45
N LEU A 264 5.75 9.28 -26.15
CA LEU A 264 4.58 9.42 -27.02
C LEU A 264 3.64 10.57 -26.61
N LYS A 265 3.90 11.25 -25.49
CA LYS A 265 3.07 12.35 -24.95
C LYS A 265 1.59 11.97 -24.81
N GLU A 266 1.30 10.75 -24.33
CA GLU A 266 -0.06 10.22 -24.23
C GLU A 266 -0.96 10.97 -23.21
N ASP A 267 -0.40 11.87 -22.38
CA ASP A 267 -1.13 12.61 -21.33
C ASP A 267 -1.69 13.99 -21.76
N GLU A 268 -1.30 14.54 -22.92
CA GLU A 268 -1.82 15.85 -23.37
C GLU A 268 -3.17 15.77 -24.10
N LYS A 269 -3.58 14.58 -24.58
CA LYS A 269 -4.87 14.43 -25.28
C LYS A 269 -6.03 14.03 -24.37
N ASN A 270 -5.79 13.27 -23.29
CA ASN A 270 -6.87 12.80 -22.41
C ASN A 270 -7.22 13.75 -21.26
N SER A 271 -6.39 14.76 -20.97
CA SER A 271 -6.70 15.82 -19.98
C SER A 271 -7.72 16.85 -20.47
N ASN A 272 -7.90 16.98 -21.80
CA ASN A 272 -8.91 17.87 -22.40
C ASN A 272 -10.26 17.19 -22.72
N GLU A 273 -10.36 15.85 -22.67
CA GLU A 273 -11.65 15.15 -22.82
C GLU A 273 -12.32 14.80 -21.48
N LEU A 274 -11.53 14.59 -20.41
CA LEU A 274 -12.08 14.39 -19.06
C LEU A 274 -12.65 15.68 -18.43
N THR A 275 -12.17 16.85 -18.85
CA THR A 275 -12.69 18.15 -18.39
C THR A 275 -13.98 18.59 -19.09
N LEU A 276 -14.32 18.02 -20.26
CA LEU A 276 -15.55 18.35 -20.98
C LEU A 276 -16.77 17.51 -20.53
N PHE A 277 -16.55 16.36 -19.90
CA PHE A 277 -17.63 15.48 -19.43
C PHE A 277 -18.12 15.85 -18.02
N GLU A 278 -17.26 16.42 -17.17
CA GLU A 278 -17.62 16.80 -15.79
C GLU A 278 -18.20 18.23 -15.67
N VAL A 279 -17.93 19.13 -16.61
CA VAL A 279 -18.44 20.52 -16.54
C VAL A 279 -19.86 20.67 -17.12
N LYS A 280 -20.34 19.71 -17.93
CA LYS A 280 -21.70 19.75 -18.49
C LYS A 280 -22.81 19.26 -17.54
N ASN A 281 -22.47 18.65 -16.40
CA ASN A 281 -23.46 18.10 -15.45
C ASN A 281 -23.65 18.90 -14.16
N LEU A 282 -23.15 20.14 -14.09
CA LEU A 282 -23.32 21.00 -12.89
C LEU A 282 -24.07 22.33 -13.13
N CYS A 283 -24.66 22.54 -14.30
CA CYS A 283 -25.50 23.72 -14.56
C CYS A 283 -26.88 23.32 -15.07
N LEU A 284 -27.79 22.97 -14.14
CA LEU A 284 -29.23 23.10 -14.38
C LEU A 284 -29.75 24.30 -13.58
N PRO A 285 -30.40 25.29 -14.22
CA PRO A 285 -30.95 26.46 -13.55
C PRO A 285 -32.17 26.06 -12.72
N ILE A 286 -32.16 26.39 -11.43
CA ILE A 286 -33.37 26.43 -10.61
C ILE A 286 -34.12 27.71 -11.04
N HIS A 287 -35.17 27.53 -11.83
CA HIS A 287 -36.15 28.56 -12.11
C HIS A 287 -37.49 28.20 -11.47
N ILE A 288 -38.06 29.25 -10.85
CA ILE A 288 -39.37 29.44 -10.22
C ILE A 288 -39.44 28.96 -8.77
#